data_AF-A0A527ZBC1-F1
#
_entry.id   AF-A0A527ZBC1-F1
#
_cell.length_a   1.000
_cell.length_b   1.000
_cell.length_c   1.000
_cell.angle_alpha   90.00
_cell.angle_beta   90.00
_cell.angle_gamma   90.00
#
_symmetry.space_group_name_H-M   'P 1'
#
loop_
_entity.id
_entity.type
_entity.pdbx_description
1 polymer ?
#
loop_
_entity_poly.entity_id
_entity_poly.type
_entity_poly.pdbx_seq_one_letter_code
_entity_poly.pdbx_strand_id
1 'polypeptide(L)'
;MMVVFSNRLVSIDTKRFVSDVLSASGKVTDIDDEDLMDAVTAVSGSGPAYIFHFIEALTVAAEKAGLPAKTARLLAMQTVYGAASLAAESGEEPGVLRQQVTSPNGTTAAALAVLMGEGRLTKLLTEAVEAARLRSIELGK
;
A
#
# COMPACT_ATOMS: atom_id res chain seq x y z
N MET A 1 8.65 2.16 -5.39
CA MET A 1 9.39 1.09 -4.69
C MET A 1 9.64 0.00 -5.71
N MET A 2 10.87 -0.44 -5.86
CA MET A 2 11.27 -1.53 -6.73
C MET A 2 11.84 -2.65 -5.88
N VAL A 3 11.63 -3.89 -6.30
CA VAL A 3 12.23 -5.06 -5.66
C VAL A 3 13.04 -5.79 -6.70
N VAL A 4 14.25 -6.21 -6.33
CA VAL A 4 15.15 -6.96 -7.21
C VAL A 4 15.49 -8.31 -6.59
N PHE A 5 15.61 -9.30 -7.46
CA PHE A 5 16.17 -10.61 -7.17
C PHE A 5 17.38 -10.82 -8.09
N SER A 6 18.42 -11.49 -7.59
CA SER A 6 19.59 -11.84 -8.38
C SER A 6 20.04 -13.25 -8.02
N ASN A 7 20.07 -14.16 -8.99
CA ASN A 7 20.63 -15.48 -8.78
C ASN A 7 22.16 -15.44 -8.67
N ARG A 8 22.77 -16.58 -8.31
CA ARG A 8 24.22 -16.72 -8.10
C ARG A 8 25.12 -16.43 -9.31
N LEU A 9 24.55 -16.32 -10.52
CA LEU A 9 25.31 -16.05 -11.75
C LEU A 9 25.48 -14.55 -11.98
N VAL A 10 24.70 -13.71 -11.29
CA VAL A 10 24.80 -12.25 -11.40
C VAL A 10 25.94 -11.75 -10.50
N SER A 11 26.89 -11.02 -11.08
CA SER A 11 27.98 -10.42 -10.33
C SER A 11 27.49 -9.31 -9.38
N ILE A 12 28.23 -9.07 -8.30
CA ILE A 12 27.93 -7.99 -7.35
C ILE A 12 27.93 -6.62 -8.07
N ASP A 13 28.84 -6.41 -9.01
CA ASP A 13 28.92 -5.16 -9.77
C ASP A 13 27.71 -4.96 -10.67
N THR A 14 27.22 -6.02 -11.32
CA THR A 14 25.97 -5.98 -12.11
C THR A 14 24.76 -5.71 -11.21
N LYS A 15 24.67 -6.39 -10.06
CA LYS A 15 23.60 -6.18 -9.08
C LYS A 15 23.56 -4.72 -8.63
N ARG A 16 24.71 -4.18 -8.23
CA ARG A 16 24.84 -2.77 -7.81
C ARG A 16 24.43 -1.82 -8.93
N PHE A 17 24.92 -2.03 -10.15
CA PHE A 17 24.57 -1.21 -11.30
C PHE A 17 23.05 -1.18 -11.55
N VAL A 18 22.38 -2.34 -11.51
CA VAL A 18 20.92 -2.42 -11.68
C VAL A 18 20.19 -1.68 -10.56
N SER A 19 20.59 -1.88 -9.30
CA SER A 19 19.99 -1.18 -8.16
C SER A 19 20.18 0.34 -8.27
N ASP A 20 21.35 0.81 -8.68
CA ASP A 20 21.63 2.24 -8.88
C ASP A 20 20.74 2.83 -9.98
N VAL A 21 20.58 2.15 -11.12
CA VAL A 21 19.69 2.59 -12.20
C VAL A 21 18.24 2.67 -11.74
N LEU A 22 17.75 1.64 -11.05
CA LEU A 22 16.36 1.60 -10.58
C LEU A 22 16.08 2.63 -9.48
N SER A 23 17.11 3.01 -8.70
CA SER A 23 16.99 4.00 -7.63
C SER A 23 16.55 5.38 -8.13
N ALA A 24 16.79 5.69 -9.41
CA ALA A 24 16.32 6.93 -10.04
C ALA A 24 14.78 7.07 -10.05
N SER A 25 14.05 5.95 -9.93
CA SER A 25 12.58 5.92 -9.91
C SER A 25 11.98 5.64 -8.51
N GLY A 26 12.82 5.59 -7.48
CA GLY A 26 12.39 5.42 -6.08
C GLY A 26 13.22 4.38 -5.31
N LYS A 27 12.79 4.07 -4.08
CA LYS A 27 13.48 3.09 -3.23
C LYS A 27 13.58 1.71 -3.92
N VAL A 28 14.73 1.06 -3.76
CA VAL A 28 15.02 -0.31 -4.23
C VAL A 28 15.29 -1.19 -3.00
N THR A 29 14.80 -2.42 -3.01
CA THR A 29 15.14 -3.43 -2.01
C THR A 29 15.41 -4.78 -2.67
N ASP A 30 16.13 -5.63 -1.96
CA ASP A 30 16.54 -6.94 -2.43
C ASP A 30 15.75 -8.03 -1.72
N ILE A 31 15.47 -9.11 -2.45
CA ILE A 31 15.01 -10.38 -1.91
C ILE A 31 15.96 -11.50 -2.34
N ASP A 32 16.13 -12.50 -1.48
CA ASP A 32 17.07 -13.61 -1.69
C ASP A 32 16.41 -14.85 -2.32
N ASP A 33 15.08 -14.85 -2.44
CA ASP A 33 14.28 -15.95 -2.97
C ASP A 33 13.37 -15.45 -4.09
N GLU A 34 13.52 -16.03 -5.29
CA GLU A 34 12.76 -15.66 -6.48
C GLU A 34 11.26 -15.96 -6.32
N ASP A 35 10.90 -16.97 -5.54
CA ASP A 35 9.50 -17.36 -5.29
C ASP A 35 8.70 -16.26 -4.55
N LEU A 36 9.39 -15.26 -3.98
CA LEU A 36 8.74 -14.09 -3.38
C LEU A 36 8.29 -13.05 -4.43
N MET A 37 8.71 -13.16 -5.70
CA MET A 37 8.37 -12.17 -6.74
C MET A 37 6.86 -12.09 -7.03
N ASP A 38 6.12 -13.18 -6.89
CA ASP A 38 4.66 -13.15 -7.02
C ASP A 38 3.99 -12.35 -5.89
N ALA A 39 4.50 -12.48 -4.67
CA ALA A 39 4.03 -11.70 -3.53
C ALA A 39 4.40 -10.22 -3.68
N VAL A 40 5.62 -9.92 -4.14
CA VAL A 40 6.07 -8.57 -4.49
C VAL A 40 5.14 -7.95 -5.53
N THR A 41 4.79 -8.70 -6.57
CA THR A 41 3.88 -8.26 -7.64
C THR A 41 2.51 -7.94 -7.06
N ALA A 42 1.95 -8.84 -6.25
CA ALA A 42 0.66 -8.66 -5.62
C ALA A 42 0.59 -7.43 -4.69
N VAL A 43 1.67 -7.12 -3.97
CA VAL A 43 1.70 -6.00 -3.00
C VAL A 43 2.10 -4.68 -3.65
N SER A 44 3.16 -4.66 -4.45
CA SER A 44 3.77 -3.42 -4.95
C SER A 44 3.47 -3.15 -6.43
N GLY A 45 3.36 -4.18 -7.27
CA GLY A 45 2.98 -4.03 -8.67
C GLY A 45 1.50 -3.70 -8.82
N SER A 46 0.64 -4.47 -8.16
CA SER A 46 -0.81 -4.25 -8.12
C SER A 46 -1.23 -3.22 -7.06
N GLY A 47 -0.37 -2.95 -6.07
CA GLY A 47 -0.61 -2.04 -4.95
C GLY A 47 -1.21 -0.67 -5.32
N PRO A 48 -0.67 0.05 -6.31
CA PRO A 48 -1.22 1.33 -6.73
C PRO A 48 -2.71 1.28 -7.09
N ALA A 49 -3.17 0.20 -7.73
CA ALA A 49 -4.59 0.04 -8.07
C ALA A 49 -5.47 -0.05 -6.82
N TYR A 50 -5.00 -0.73 -5.76
CA TYR A 50 -5.73 -0.83 -4.50
C TYR A 50 -5.90 0.55 -3.85
N ILE A 51 -4.85 1.37 -3.88
CA ILE A 51 -4.87 2.71 -3.30
C ILE A 51 -5.71 3.68 -4.15
N PHE A 52 -5.64 3.60 -5.48
CA PHE A 52 -6.53 4.37 -6.35
C PHE A 52 -8.00 4.02 -6.09
N HIS A 53 -8.32 2.74 -5.98
CA HIS A 53 -9.68 2.32 -5.66
C HIS A 53 -10.10 2.73 -4.24
N PHE A 54 -9.19 2.72 -3.27
CA PHE A 54 -9.48 3.27 -1.93
C PHE A 54 -9.83 4.76 -1.99
N ILE A 55 -9.11 5.56 -2.79
CA ILE A 55 -9.41 6.98 -3.00
C ILE A 55 -10.79 7.15 -3.66
N GLU A 56 -11.14 6.31 -4.64
CA GLU A 56 -12.47 6.31 -5.27
C GLU A 56 -13.57 6.00 -4.24
N ALA A 57 -13.40 4.92 -3.46
CA ALA A 57 -14.37 4.52 -2.45
C ALA A 57 -14.55 5.59 -1.36
N LEU A 58 -13.45 6.21 -0.91
CA LEU A 58 -13.49 7.29 0.07
C LEU A 58 -14.15 8.55 -0.51
N THR A 59 -13.93 8.86 -1.79
CA THR A 59 -14.61 9.96 -2.49
C THR A 59 -16.12 9.74 -2.49
N VAL A 60 -16.58 8.54 -2.86
CA VAL A 60 -18.01 8.19 -2.85
C VAL A 60 -18.59 8.27 -1.43
N ALA A 61 -17.86 7.82 -0.42
CA ALA A 61 -18.29 7.94 0.98
C ALA A 61 -18.41 9.41 1.42
N ALA A 62 -17.46 10.26 1.04
CA ALA A 62 -17.47 11.69 1.31
C ALA A 62 -18.66 12.41 0.65
N GLU A 63 -18.98 12.07 -0.61
CA GLU A 63 -20.17 12.60 -1.30
C GLU A 63 -21.47 12.19 -0.60
N LYS A 64 -21.58 10.91 -0.20
CA LYS A 64 -22.72 10.41 0.58
C LYS A 64 -22.86 11.07 1.95
N ALA A 65 -21.75 11.55 2.52
CA ALA A 65 -21.75 12.35 3.73
C ALA A 65 -22.14 13.83 3.50
N GLY A 66 -22.46 14.22 2.26
CA GLY A 66 -22.98 15.54 1.91
C GLY A 66 -21.96 16.50 1.29
N LEU A 67 -20.74 16.04 0.99
CA LEU A 67 -19.73 16.88 0.38
C LEU A 67 -19.96 17.04 -1.14
N PRO A 68 -19.74 18.24 -1.71
CA PRO A 68 -19.71 18.41 -3.17
C PRO A 68 -18.63 17.54 -3.81
N ALA A 69 -18.90 16.95 -4.96
CA ALA A 69 -18.02 15.99 -5.64
C ALA A 69 -16.56 16.47 -5.78
N LYS A 70 -16.36 17.73 -6.19
CA LYS A 70 -15.02 18.32 -6.32
C LYS A 70 -14.26 18.33 -4.99
N THR A 71 -14.95 18.70 -3.91
CA THR A 71 -14.38 18.76 -2.56
C THR A 71 -14.13 17.35 -2.02
N ALA A 72 -15.06 16.42 -2.21
CA ALA A 72 -14.93 15.03 -1.81
C ALA A 72 -13.68 14.37 -2.43
N ARG A 73 -13.50 14.52 -3.74
CA ARG A 73 -12.34 13.98 -4.47
C ARG A 73 -11.03 14.58 -3.97
N LEU A 74 -11.00 15.89 -3.77
CA LEU A 74 -9.80 16.57 -3.27
C LEU A 74 -9.43 16.09 -1.87
N LEU A 75 -10.40 16.00 -0.97
CA LEU A 75 -10.18 15.55 0.40
C LEU A 75 -9.69 14.10 0.44
N ALA A 76 -10.35 13.17 -0.27
CA ALA A 76 -9.94 11.77 -0.29
C ALA A 76 -8.49 11.60 -0.78
N MET A 77 -8.12 12.27 -1.88
CA MET A 77 -6.78 12.20 -2.44
C MET A 77 -5.72 12.80 -1.49
N GLN A 78 -6.00 13.97 -0.91
CA GLN A 78 -5.06 14.64 0.01
C GLN A 78 -4.92 13.90 1.35
N THR A 79 -6.00 13.29 1.85
CA THR A 79 -5.94 12.46 3.07
C THR A 79 -5.04 11.25 2.87
N VAL A 80 -5.17 10.54 1.76
CA VAL A 80 -4.31 9.38 1.46
C VAL A 80 -2.86 9.83 1.27
N TYR A 81 -2.62 10.89 0.50
CA TYR A 81 -1.27 11.44 0.30
C TYR A 81 -0.61 11.83 1.62
N GLY A 82 -1.28 12.68 2.42
CA GLY A 82 -0.72 13.17 3.68
C GLY A 82 -0.46 12.07 4.71
N ALA A 83 -1.35 11.09 4.82
CA ALA A 83 -1.15 9.95 5.72
C ALA A 83 0.04 9.07 5.29
N ALA A 84 0.18 8.81 3.98
CA ALA A 84 1.29 8.04 3.44
C ALA A 84 2.63 8.78 3.60
N SER A 85 2.67 10.09 3.34
CA SER A 85 3.85 10.93 3.57
C SER A 85 4.27 10.94 5.04
N LEU A 86 3.32 11.16 5.97
CA LEU A 86 3.63 11.16 7.40
C LEU A 86 4.17 9.79 7.87
N ALA A 87 3.59 8.69 7.39
CA ALA A 87 4.08 7.35 7.70
C ALA A 87 5.50 7.11 7.15
N ALA A 88 5.82 7.65 5.97
CA ALA A 88 7.14 7.51 5.37
C ALA A 88 8.22 8.39 6.04
N GLU A 89 7.84 9.53 6.60
CA GLU A 89 8.75 10.56 7.11
C GLU A 89 8.93 10.54 8.63
N SER A 90 7.93 10.07 9.39
CA SER A 90 7.95 10.14 10.87
C SER A 90 8.94 9.20 11.54
N GLY A 91 9.26 8.07 10.91
CA GLY A 91 10.00 6.98 11.55
C GLY A 91 9.19 6.23 12.63
N GLU A 92 7.91 6.55 12.80
CA GLU A 92 7.00 5.86 13.72
C GLU A 92 6.24 4.75 13.00
N GLU A 93 5.90 3.69 13.74
CA GLU A 93 5.03 2.63 13.23
C GLU A 93 3.64 3.18 12.89
N PRO A 94 3.02 2.81 11.75
CA PRO A 94 1.70 3.30 11.37
C PRO A 94 0.60 3.07 12.41
N GLY A 95 0.74 2.02 13.23
CA GLY A 95 -0.17 1.75 14.34
C GLY A 95 -0.16 2.84 15.42
N VAL A 96 1.00 3.45 15.68
CA VAL A 96 1.19 4.55 16.62
C VAL A 96 0.61 5.84 16.04
N LEU A 97 0.95 6.17 14.79
CA LEU A 97 0.39 7.34 14.09
C LEU A 97 -1.15 7.31 14.09
N ARG A 98 -1.74 6.14 13.82
CA ARG A 98 -3.20 5.94 13.91
C ARG A 98 -3.73 6.21 15.32
N GLN A 99 -3.05 5.75 16.36
CA GLN A 99 -3.47 5.98 17.75
C GLN A 99 -3.41 7.46 18.12
N GLN A 100 -2.39 8.20 17.67
CA GLN A 100 -2.24 9.63 17.94
C GLN A 100 -3.40 10.47 17.38
N VAL A 101 -4.02 10.04 16.28
CA VAL A 101 -5.20 10.70 15.68
C VAL A 101 -6.54 10.10 16.12
N THR A 102 -6.54 9.22 17.13
CA THR A 102 -7.74 8.54 17.65
C THR A 102 -8.02 8.96 19.09
N SER A 103 -8.88 9.96 19.27
CA SER A 103 -9.39 10.30 20.59
C SER A 103 -10.42 9.25 21.08
N PRO A 104 -10.38 8.85 22.37
CA PRO A 104 -11.39 7.96 22.94
C PRO A 104 -12.81 8.52 22.74
N ASN A 105 -13.74 7.67 22.30
CA ASN A 105 -15.12 8.04 21.96
C ASN A 105 -15.26 9.13 20.87
N GLY A 106 -14.19 9.45 20.15
CA GLY A 106 -14.20 10.41 19.04
C GLY A 106 -14.74 9.84 17.74
N THR A 107 -14.84 10.71 16.73
CA THR A 107 -15.30 10.32 15.37
C THR A 107 -14.37 9.29 14.73
N THR A 108 -13.05 9.43 14.89
CA THR A 108 -12.07 8.45 14.41
C THR A 108 -12.27 7.09 15.06
N ALA A 109 -12.51 7.04 16.37
CA ALA A 109 -12.74 5.78 17.09
C ALA A 109 -13.99 5.05 16.57
N ALA A 110 -15.08 5.78 16.31
CA ALA A 110 -16.29 5.22 15.73
C ALA A 110 -16.07 4.65 14.32
N ALA A 111 -15.34 5.39 13.46
CA ALA A 111 -15.00 4.91 12.12
C ALA A 111 -14.07 3.68 12.16
N LEU A 112 -13.05 3.67 13.03
CA LEU A 112 -12.12 2.56 13.18
C LEU A 112 -12.79 1.30 13.72
N ALA A 113 -13.81 1.42 14.58
CA ALA A 113 -14.60 0.28 15.02
C ALA A 113 -15.26 -0.46 13.84
N VAL A 114 -15.67 0.26 12.79
CA VAL A 114 -16.23 -0.33 11.56
C VAL A 114 -15.13 -0.87 10.64
N LEU A 115 -14.07 -0.10 10.41
CA LEU A 115 -12.99 -0.49 9.49
C LEU A 115 -12.19 -1.70 10.00
N MET A 116 -11.94 -1.76 11.30
CA MET A 116 -11.14 -2.79 11.95
C MET A 116 -11.97 -3.90 12.60
N GLY A 117 -13.28 -3.69 12.78
CA GLY A 117 -14.18 -4.67 13.40
C GLY A 117 -14.02 -6.04 12.75
N GLU A 118 -13.81 -7.08 13.56
CA GLU A 118 -13.58 -8.46 13.12
C GLU A 118 -12.42 -8.63 12.12
N GLY A 119 -11.47 -7.69 12.09
CA GLY A 119 -10.37 -7.69 11.15
C GLY A 119 -10.78 -7.39 9.71
N ARG A 120 -11.93 -6.73 9.48
CA ARG A 120 -12.55 -6.56 8.15
C ARG A 120 -11.60 -6.05 7.07
N LEU A 121 -10.96 -4.89 7.26
CA LEU A 121 -10.04 -4.35 6.26
C LEU A 121 -8.82 -5.26 6.05
N THR A 122 -8.29 -5.84 7.13
CA THR A 122 -7.16 -6.78 7.05
C THR A 122 -7.52 -8.01 6.23
N LYS A 123 -8.66 -8.65 6.50
CA LYS A 123 -9.16 -9.81 5.75
C LYS A 123 -9.35 -9.48 4.27
N LEU A 124 -10.00 -8.35 3.96
CA LEU A 124 -10.21 -7.90 2.59
C LEU A 124 -8.89 -7.73 1.83
N LEU A 125 -7.91 -7.07 2.46
CA LEU A 125 -6.59 -6.88 1.84
C LEU A 125 -5.83 -8.20 1.69
N THR A 126 -5.92 -9.11 2.66
CA THR A 126 -5.33 -10.45 2.56
C THR A 126 -5.92 -11.22 1.38
N GLU A 127 -7.24 -11.23 1.23
CA GLU A 127 -7.94 -11.91 0.12
C GLU A 127 -7.56 -11.30 -1.24
N ALA A 128 -7.51 -9.97 -1.34
CA ALA A 128 -7.15 -9.28 -2.58
C ALA A 128 -5.69 -9.56 -3.00
N VAL A 129 -4.75 -9.47 -2.06
CA VAL A 129 -3.34 -9.76 -2.31
C VAL A 129 -3.14 -11.23 -2.68
N GLU A 130 -3.81 -12.16 -2.00
CA GLU A 130 -3.71 -13.57 -2.32
C GLU A 130 -4.26 -13.89 -3.72
N ALA A 131 -5.39 -13.29 -4.10
CA ALA A 131 -5.93 -13.43 -5.44
C ALA A 131 -4.96 -12.93 -6.52
N ALA A 132 -4.32 -11.78 -6.30
CA ALA A 132 -3.30 -11.25 -7.21
C ALA A 132 -2.06 -12.15 -7.29
N ARG A 133 -1.61 -12.68 -6.14
CA ARG A 133 -0.45 -13.59 -6.05
C ARG A 133 -0.71 -14.89 -6.81
N LEU A 134 -1.86 -15.53 -6.57
CA LEU A 134 -2.24 -16.76 -7.26
C LEU A 134 -2.34 -16.53 -8.78
N ARG A 135 -2.88 -15.38 -9.19
CA ARG A 135 -2.95 -15.05 -10.62
C ARG A 135 -1.57 -14.83 -11.24
N SER A 136 -0.64 -14.21 -10.51
CA SER A 136 0.75 -14.05 -10.96
C SER A 136 1.42 -15.41 -11.19
N ILE A 137 1.26 -16.34 -10.24
CA ILE A 137 1.77 -17.72 -10.34
C ILE A 137 1.17 -18.45 -11.55
N GLU A 138 -0.14 -18.31 -11.79
CA GLU A 138 -0.79 -18.94 -12.94
C GLU A 138 -0.23 -18.44 -14.28
N LEU A 139 0.10 -17.14 -14.36
CA LEU A 139 0.64 -16.52 -15.57
C LEU A 139 2.12 -16.85 -15.80
N GLY A 140 2.86 -17.17 -14.73
CA GLY A 140 4.28 -17.55 -14.78
C GLY A 140 4.54 -19.00 -15.19
N LYS A 141 3.48 -19.81 -15.40
CA LYS A 141 3.56 -21.18 -15.92
C LYS A 141 3.54 -21.23 -17.43
#